data_AF-A0A2K9BV24-F1
#
_entry.id   AF-A0A2K9BV24-F1
#
_cell.length_a   1.000
_cell.length_b   1.000
_cell.length_c   1.000
_cell.angle_alpha   90.00
_cell.angle_beta   90.00
_cell.angle_gamma   90.00
#
_symmetry.space_group_name_H-M   'P 1'
#
loop_
_entity.id
_entity.type
_entity.pdbx_description
1 polymer ?
#
loop_
_entity_poly.entity_id
_entity_poly.type
_entity_poly.pdbx_seq_one_letter_code
_entity_poly.pdbx_strand_id
1 'polypeptide(L)'
;MNFKEFINSQIIEITAAKLFEKGLAIKRDFANAALTNTNPMLSTFIPSEVDIDLFLGEINSDLGVIRDTDELLTYLKLNSVDSSKLFSDGANFLAGIMSQGAGTNGMTKSILKLQFGSEFKIQAQQIEKIQSIIPKLGDQENLATLDLEDVNYLLSSLLTEDLEQLRVFLTNNPNDAEKVSPNFTTIQTAKGWDIKMHAAETIKEYFTEFKEPNFLGDFGNLTGGLESLKDSNFKQDVEKYVSITNTVNSLVVLVSMCKKIYEKIEEAAN
;
A
#
# COMPACT_ATOMS: atom_id res chain seq x y z
N MET A 1 -7.63 -25.31 -15.87
CA MET A 1 -7.49 -23.84 -15.79
C MET A 1 -6.07 -23.51 -16.22
N ASN A 2 -5.88 -22.57 -17.15
CA ASN A 2 -4.53 -22.17 -17.55
C ASN A 2 -3.93 -21.20 -16.52
N PHE A 3 -2.61 -21.04 -16.54
CA PHE A 3 -1.89 -20.20 -15.60
C PHE A 3 -2.37 -18.73 -15.61
N LYS A 4 -2.64 -18.18 -16.79
CA LYS A 4 -3.09 -16.79 -16.95
C LYS A 4 -4.44 -16.53 -16.28
N GLU A 5 -5.44 -17.36 -16.55
CA GLU A 5 -6.77 -17.29 -15.94
C GLU A 5 -6.67 -17.40 -14.42
N PHE A 6 -5.79 -18.28 -13.94
CA PHE A 6 -5.56 -18.47 -12.53
C PHE A 6 -4.94 -17.23 -11.87
N ILE A 7 -3.82 -16.73 -12.39
CA ILE A 7 -3.17 -15.54 -11.84
C ILE A 7 -4.14 -14.35 -11.83
N ASN A 8 -4.90 -14.16 -12.91
CA ASN A 8 -5.87 -13.07 -12.99
C ASN A 8 -6.98 -13.19 -11.94
N SER A 9 -7.53 -14.39 -11.71
CA SER A 9 -8.54 -14.59 -10.67
C SER A 9 -7.95 -14.35 -9.27
N GLN A 10 -6.75 -14.87 -9.01
CA GLN A 10 -6.07 -14.69 -7.74
C GLN A 10 -5.72 -13.22 -7.46
N ILE A 11 -5.30 -12.47 -8.48
CA ILE A 11 -5.06 -11.02 -8.35
C ILE A 11 -6.32 -10.30 -7.87
N ILE A 12 -7.48 -10.58 -8.47
CA ILE A 12 -8.75 -9.93 -8.11
C ILE A 12 -9.13 -10.27 -6.65
N GLU A 13 -9.09 -11.54 -6.28
CA GLU A 13 -9.43 -12.00 -4.93
C GLU A 13 -8.49 -11.42 -3.87
N ILE A 14 -7.18 -11.45 -4.12
CA ILE A 14 -6.17 -10.92 -3.19
C ILE A 14 -6.32 -9.40 -3.01
N THR A 15 -6.57 -8.67 -4.10
CA THR A 15 -6.77 -7.21 -4.10
C THR A 15 -7.98 -6.84 -3.23
N ALA A 16 -9.11 -7.53 -3.43
CA ALA A 16 -10.31 -7.30 -2.62
C ALA A 16 -10.06 -7.57 -1.13
N ALA A 17 -9.41 -8.67 -0.79
CA ALA A 17 -9.06 -9.01 0.59
C ALA A 17 -8.16 -7.95 1.23
N LYS A 18 -7.14 -7.45 0.50
CA LYS A 18 -6.22 -6.42 1.00
C LYS A 18 -6.91 -5.07 1.23
N LEU A 19 -7.80 -4.67 0.34
CA LEU A 19 -8.59 -3.44 0.54
C LEU A 19 -9.51 -3.55 1.75
N PHE A 20 -10.08 -4.73 1.99
CA PHE A 20 -10.86 -4.99 3.20
C PHE A 20 -9.99 -4.95 4.47
N GLU A 21 -8.83 -5.61 4.48
CA GLU A 21 -7.83 -5.56 5.57
C GLU A 21 -7.42 -4.10 5.88
N LYS A 22 -7.19 -3.28 4.85
CA LYS A 22 -6.90 -1.84 4.99
C LYS A 22 -8.07 -1.10 5.64
N GLY A 23 -9.31 -1.43 5.27
CA GLY A 23 -10.51 -0.91 5.91
C GLY A 23 -10.57 -1.18 7.40
N LEU A 24 -10.29 -2.42 7.82
CA LEU A 24 -10.25 -2.79 9.23
C LEU A 24 -9.15 -2.04 9.99
N ALA A 25 -7.97 -1.88 9.38
CA ALA A 25 -6.89 -1.08 9.96
C ALA A 25 -7.32 0.38 10.15
N ILE A 26 -7.91 1.00 9.13
CA ILE A 26 -8.43 2.37 9.19
C ILE A 26 -9.49 2.52 10.28
N LYS A 27 -10.42 1.56 10.41
CA LYS A 27 -11.41 1.56 11.50
C LYS A 27 -10.75 1.60 12.86
N ARG A 28 -9.77 0.71 13.10
CA ARG A 28 -9.04 0.65 14.36
C ARG A 28 -8.27 1.95 14.63
N ASP A 29 -7.60 2.49 13.62
CA ASP A 29 -6.78 3.67 13.76
C ASP A 29 -7.65 4.92 14.05
N PHE A 30 -8.81 5.04 13.41
CA PHE A 30 -9.76 6.12 13.73
C PHE A 30 -10.46 5.93 15.08
N ALA A 31 -10.77 4.70 15.50
CA ALA A 31 -11.29 4.45 16.84
C ALA A 31 -10.28 4.89 17.92
N ASN A 32 -9.00 4.58 17.73
CA ASN A 32 -7.93 5.03 18.61
C ASN A 32 -7.75 6.55 18.58
N ALA A 33 -7.81 7.17 17.40
CA ALA A 33 -7.75 8.63 17.26
C ALA A 33 -8.93 9.33 17.96
N ALA A 34 -10.15 8.79 17.86
CA ALA A 34 -11.33 9.34 18.53
C ALA A 34 -11.21 9.30 20.06
N LEU A 35 -10.55 8.28 20.62
CA LEU A 35 -10.31 8.15 22.06
C LEU A 35 -9.21 9.10 22.58
N THR A 36 -8.29 9.51 21.71
CA THR A 36 -7.08 10.26 22.10
C THR A 36 -7.13 11.73 21.70
N ASN A 37 -8.02 12.12 20.78
CA ASN A 37 -8.13 13.49 20.30
C ASN A 37 -8.88 14.37 21.30
N THR A 38 -8.15 15.32 21.89
CA THR A 38 -8.70 16.30 22.85
C THR A 38 -9.23 17.56 22.17
N ASN A 39 -9.09 17.70 20.84
CA ASN A 39 -9.56 18.86 20.10
C ASN A 39 -10.97 18.62 19.51
N PRO A 40 -12.01 19.29 20.06
CA PRO A 40 -13.39 19.07 19.63
C PRO A 40 -13.65 19.49 18.18
N MET A 41 -12.90 20.45 17.62
CA MET A 41 -13.04 20.86 16.22
C MET A 41 -12.47 19.81 15.24
N LEU A 42 -11.44 19.08 15.64
CA LEU A 42 -10.87 18.01 14.80
C LEU A 42 -11.69 16.72 14.91
N SER A 43 -12.36 16.50 16.05
CA SER A 43 -13.21 15.31 16.26
C SER A 43 -14.37 15.21 15.25
N THR A 44 -14.89 16.34 14.76
CA THR A 44 -15.99 16.37 13.78
C THR A 44 -15.59 15.95 12.37
N PHE A 45 -14.29 15.85 12.09
CA PHE A 45 -13.76 15.43 10.79
C PHE A 45 -13.27 13.98 10.79
N ILE A 46 -13.23 13.31 11.95
CA ILE A 46 -12.87 11.90 12.05
C ILE A 46 -14.03 11.08 11.46
N PRO A 47 -13.78 10.24 10.42
CA PRO A 47 -14.80 9.35 9.90
C PRO A 47 -15.40 8.46 10.99
N SER A 48 -16.73 8.41 11.06
CA SER A 48 -17.39 7.46 11.96
C SER A 48 -17.24 6.04 11.43
N GLU A 49 -17.44 5.04 12.30
CA GLU A 49 -17.44 3.64 11.87
C GLU A 49 -18.46 3.38 10.75
N VAL A 50 -19.62 4.04 10.82
CA VAL A 50 -20.67 3.97 9.80
C VAL A 50 -20.19 4.54 8.46
N ASP A 51 -19.47 5.67 8.47
CA ASP A 51 -18.92 6.24 7.23
C ASP A 51 -17.89 5.32 6.59
N ILE A 52 -17.06 4.66 7.41
CA ILE A 52 -16.07 3.69 6.94
C ILE A 52 -16.78 2.45 6.36
N ASP A 53 -17.82 1.95 7.02
CA ASP A 53 -18.61 0.82 6.52
C ASP A 53 -19.32 1.12 5.20
N LEU A 54 -19.90 2.32 5.07
CA LEU A 54 -20.50 2.76 3.80
C LEU A 54 -19.44 2.82 2.70
N PHE A 55 -18.27 3.38 2.98
CA PHE A 55 -17.17 3.45 2.01
C PHE A 55 -16.63 2.07 1.62
N LEU A 56 -16.50 1.14 2.58
CA LEU A 56 -16.13 -0.25 2.29
C LEU A 56 -17.22 -0.98 1.50
N GLY A 57 -18.49 -0.68 1.77
CA GLY A 57 -19.63 -1.16 1.00
C GLY A 57 -19.58 -0.69 -0.47
N GLU A 58 -19.24 0.58 -0.71
CA GLU A 58 -19.01 1.12 -2.06
C GLU A 58 -17.88 0.36 -2.76
N ILE A 59 -16.71 0.24 -2.11
CA ILE A 59 -15.57 -0.52 -2.66
C ILE A 59 -15.96 -1.95 -3.00
N ASN A 60 -16.63 -2.65 -2.08
CA ASN A 60 -17.00 -4.06 -2.27
C ASN A 60 -18.03 -4.23 -3.41
N SER A 61 -18.96 -3.29 -3.53
CA SER A 61 -19.92 -3.27 -4.64
C SER A 61 -19.20 -3.09 -5.99
N ASP A 62 -18.27 -2.15 -6.07
CA ASP A 62 -17.50 -1.87 -7.28
C ASP A 62 -16.59 -3.04 -7.65
N LEU A 63 -15.90 -3.65 -6.68
CA LEU A 63 -15.07 -4.84 -6.91
C LEU A 63 -15.91 -6.07 -7.31
N GLY A 64 -17.15 -6.20 -6.82
CA GLY A 64 -18.02 -7.34 -7.13
C GLY A 64 -18.48 -7.41 -8.59
N VAL A 65 -18.36 -6.31 -9.35
CA VAL A 65 -18.70 -6.26 -10.77
C VAL A 65 -17.49 -6.41 -11.70
N ILE A 66 -16.27 -6.27 -11.17
CA ILE A 66 -15.02 -6.40 -11.93
C ILE A 66 -14.82 -7.85 -12.37
N ARG A 67 -14.55 -8.04 -13.67
CA ARG A 67 -14.43 -9.37 -14.28
C ARG A 67 -13.01 -9.73 -14.68
N ASP A 68 -12.16 -8.74 -14.89
CA ASP A 68 -10.79 -8.96 -15.29
C ASP A 68 -9.82 -7.96 -14.65
N THR A 69 -8.53 -8.23 -14.84
CA THR A 69 -7.44 -7.45 -14.27
C THR A 69 -7.29 -6.06 -14.90
N ASP A 70 -7.75 -5.84 -16.13
CA ASP A 70 -7.65 -4.54 -16.80
C ASP A 70 -8.73 -3.58 -16.26
N GLU A 71 -9.94 -4.09 -16.04
CA GLU A 71 -11.01 -3.41 -15.31
C GLU A 71 -10.56 -3.08 -13.88
N LEU A 72 -9.91 -4.03 -13.20
CA LEU A 72 -9.35 -3.82 -11.87
C LEU A 72 -8.30 -2.70 -11.85
N LEU A 73 -7.32 -2.76 -12.74
CA LEU A 73 -6.29 -1.72 -12.86
C LEU A 73 -6.90 -0.35 -13.14
N THR A 74 -7.91 -0.29 -14.01
CA THR A 74 -8.63 0.94 -14.32
C THR A 74 -9.30 1.49 -13.06
N TYR A 75 -10.04 0.66 -12.33
CA TYR A 75 -10.68 1.05 -11.07
C TYR A 75 -9.67 1.58 -10.04
N LEU A 76 -8.58 0.84 -9.81
CA LEU A 76 -7.54 1.21 -8.85
C LEU A 76 -6.87 2.54 -9.22
N LYS A 77 -6.52 2.73 -10.50
CA LYS A 77 -5.89 3.97 -10.98
C LYS A 77 -6.83 5.17 -10.85
N LEU A 78 -8.12 5.00 -11.19
CA LEU A 78 -9.13 6.06 -11.05
C LEU A 78 -9.35 6.52 -9.61
N ASN A 79 -9.23 5.60 -8.65
CA ASN A 79 -9.40 5.89 -7.23
C ASN A 79 -8.09 6.18 -6.50
N SER A 80 -6.95 6.08 -7.20
CA SER A 80 -5.63 6.33 -6.62
C SER A 80 -5.42 7.78 -6.21
N VAL A 81 -4.70 7.98 -5.12
CA VAL A 81 -4.30 9.29 -4.62
C VAL A 81 -2.81 9.30 -4.40
N ASP A 82 -2.13 10.27 -5.02
CA ASP A 82 -0.70 10.46 -4.82
C ASP A 82 -0.44 11.31 -3.58
N SER A 83 -0.35 10.67 -2.42
CA SER A 83 -0.11 11.34 -1.14
C SER A 83 1.18 12.17 -1.12
N SER A 84 2.17 11.88 -1.98
CA SER A 84 3.38 12.70 -2.11
C SER A 84 3.07 14.15 -2.52
N LYS A 85 1.96 14.37 -3.24
CA LYS A 85 1.52 15.71 -3.65
C LYS A 85 1.02 16.57 -2.49
N LEU A 86 0.69 15.97 -1.34
CA LEU A 86 0.41 16.73 -0.11
C LEU A 86 1.61 17.59 0.30
N PHE A 87 2.83 17.12 0.04
CA PHE A 87 4.06 17.79 0.46
C PHE A 87 4.56 18.79 -0.58
N SER A 88 4.32 18.52 -1.86
CA SER A 88 4.73 19.42 -2.94
C SER A 88 3.76 20.58 -3.17
N ASP A 89 2.45 20.35 -3.02
CA ASP A 89 1.37 21.30 -3.38
C ASP A 89 0.14 21.20 -2.45
N GLY A 90 0.40 21.00 -1.15
CA GLY A 90 -0.59 20.55 -0.16
C GLY A 90 -1.92 21.31 -0.13
N ALA A 91 -1.91 22.64 -0.25
CA ALA A 91 -3.14 23.43 -0.21
C ALA A 91 -4.04 23.19 -1.43
N ASN A 92 -3.47 23.17 -2.65
CA ASN A 92 -4.24 22.92 -3.87
C ASN A 92 -4.65 21.46 -3.98
N PHE A 93 -3.79 20.54 -3.53
CA PHE A 93 -4.09 19.12 -3.50
C PHE A 93 -5.25 18.80 -2.54
N LEU A 94 -5.21 19.34 -1.32
CA LEU A 94 -6.30 19.20 -0.35
C LEU A 94 -7.59 19.84 -0.89
N ALA A 95 -7.52 21.02 -1.50
CA ALA A 95 -8.68 21.67 -2.12
C ALA A 95 -9.27 20.84 -3.29
N GLY A 96 -8.42 20.19 -4.09
CA GLY A 96 -8.83 19.27 -5.15
C GLY A 96 -9.57 18.04 -4.60
N ILE A 97 -9.05 17.43 -3.54
CA ILE A 97 -9.68 16.28 -2.90
C ILE A 97 -10.99 16.65 -2.20
N MET A 98 -11.05 17.83 -1.56
CA MET A 98 -12.26 18.34 -0.92
C MET A 98 -13.34 18.73 -1.94
N SER A 99 -12.96 19.28 -3.10
CA SER A 99 -13.93 19.63 -4.16
C SER A 99 -14.54 18.39 -4.83
N GLN A 100 -13.80 17.27 -4.92
CA GLN A 100 -14.33 15.97 -5.33
C GLN A 100 -15.25 15.30 -4.29
N GLY A 101 -15.35 15.87 -3.09
CA GLY A 101 -16.23 15.43 -2.01
C GLY A 101 -17.48 16.28 -1.82
N ALA A 102 -17.76 17.30 -2.64
CA ALA A 102 -18.83 18.27 -2.37
C ALA A 102 -20.21 17.62 -2.12
N GLY A 103 -20.66 17.63 -0.86
CA GLY A 103 -21.92 17.04 -0.36
C GLY A 103 -21.94 16.94 1.17
N THR A 104 -23.08 16.58 1.77
CA THR A 104 -23.15 16.17 3.20
C THR A 104 -22.27 14.92 3.37
N ASN A 105 -21.27 14.97 4.27
CA ASN A 105 -20.17 14.00 4.47
C ASN A 105 -18.96 14.13 3.52
N GLY A 106 -18.85 15.24 2.79
CA GLY A 106 -17.78 15.44 1.82
C GLY A 106 -16.36 15.36 2.38
N MET A 107 -16.12 15.96 3.54
CA MET A 107 -14.80 15.94 4.18
C MET A 107 -14.43 14.55 4.70
N THR A 108 -15.39 13.82 5.24
CA THR A 108 -15.21 12.42 5.67
C THR A 108 -14.83 11.53 4.49
N LYS A 109 -15.56 11.62 3.38
CA LYS A 109 -15.26 10.87 2.15
C LYS A 109 -13.91 11.25 1.56
N SER A 110 -13.53 12.53 1.60
CA SER A 110 -12.20 13.01 1.21
C SER A 110 -11.07 12.42 2.07
N ILE A 111 -11.26 12.32 3.38
CA ILE A 111 -10.29 11.69 4.30
C ILE A 111 -10.17 10.20 4.01
N LEU A 112 -11.28 9.49 3.80
CA LEU A 112 -11.23 8.07 3.43
C LEU A 112 -10.55 7.86 2.07
N LYS A 113 -10.84 8.71 1.07
CA LYS A 113 -10.13 8.70 -0.21
C LYS A 113 -8.63 8.91 -0.06
N LEU A 114 -8.18 9.79 0.85
CA LEU A 114 -6.76 9.97 1.15
C LEU A 114 -6.15 8.70 1.76
N GLN A 115 -6.85 8.06 2.70
CA GLN A 115 -6.37 6.87 3.42
C GLN A 115 -6.31 5.61 2.54
N PHE A 116 -7.24 5.47 1.60
CA PHE A 116 -7.29 4.35 0.64
C PHE A 116 -6.54 4.62 -0.67
N GLY A 117 -6.41 5.89 -1.06
CA GLY A 117 -5.88 6.24 -2.38
C GLY A 117 -4.42 5.85 -2.58
N SER A 118 -3.60 5.90 -1.52
CA SER A 118 -2.23 5.38 -1.58
C SER A 118 -2.22 3.85 -1.73
N GLU A 119 -3.13 3.16 -1.06
CA GLU A 119 -3.29 1.70 -1.17
C GLU A 119 -3.72 1.30 -2.59
N PHE A 120 -4.68 1.99 -3.19
CA PHE A 120 -5.08 1.77 -4.58
C PHE A 120 -3.91 1.97 -5.55
N LYS A 121 -3.09 3.01 -5.35
CA LYS A 121 -1.88 3.26 -6.15
C LYS A 121 -0.88 2.10 -6.03
N ILE A 122 -0.59 1.67 -4.80
CA ILE A 122 0.37 0.60 -4.52
C ILE A 122 -0.11 -0.72 -5.13
N GLN A 123 -1.38 -1.08 -4.95
CA GLN A 123 -1.93 -2.33 -5.49
C GLN A 123 -1.93 -2.32 -7.02
N ALA A 124 -2.28 -1.20 -7.66
CA ALA A 124 -2.20 -1.09 -9.12
C ALA A 124 -0.79 -1.37 -9.65
N GLN A 125 0.23 -0.77 -9.01
CA GLN A 125 1.64 -1.00 -9.37
C GLN A 125 2.06 -2.46 -9.17
N GLN A 126 1.63 -3.11 -8.09
CA GLN A 126 1.98 -4.50 -7.83
C GLN A 126 1.32 -5.46 -8.80
N ILE A 127 0.07 -5.19 -9.19
CA ILE A 127 -0.64 -5.97 -10.20
C ILE A 127 0.11 -5.94 -11.53
N GLU A 128 0.56 -4.77 -11.98
CA GLU A 128 1.37 -4.65 -13.20
C GLU A 128 2.66 -5.47 -13.13
N LYS A 129 3.36 -5.43 -11.98
CA LYS A 129 4.57 -6.25 -11.75
C LYS A 129 4.24 -7.75 -11.83
N ILE A 130 3.17 -8.20 -11.18
CA ILE A 130 2.76 -9.61 -11.17
C ILE A 130 2.36 -10.07 -12.57
N GLN A 131 1.54 -9.30 -13.29
CA GLN A 131 1.14 -9.64 -14.66
C GLN A 131 2.34 -9.78 -15.61
N SER A 132 3.47 -9.12 -15.34
CA SER A 132 4.69 -9.24 -16.13
C SER A 132 5.31 -10.66 -16.13
N ILE A 133 4.90 -11.55 -15.21
CA ILE A 133 5.37 -12.95 -15.18
C ILE A 133 4.56 -13.86 -16.11
N ILE A 134 3.31 -13.50 -16.43
CA ILE A 134 2.41 -14.29 -17.29
C ILE A 134 3.07 -14.64 -18.63
N PRO A 135 3.59 -13.67 -19.41
CA PRO A 135 4.23 -14.00 -20.69
C PRO A 135 5.56 -14.76 -20.53
N LYS A 136 6.18 -14.77 -19.34
CA LYS A 136 7.45 -15.48 -19.07
C LYS A 136 7.25 -16.97 -18.81
N LEU A 137 6.10 -17.34 -18.24
CA LEU A 137 5.70 -18.73 -17.99
C LEU A 137 4.89 -19.34 -19.13
N GLY A 138 4.34 -18.49 -20.01
CA GLY A 138 3.53 -18.89 -21.14
C GLY A 138 2.04 -18.77 -20.83
N ASP A 139 1.33 -17.95 -21.62
CA ASP A 139 -0.09 -17.64 -21.44
C ASP A 139 -1.03 -18.87 -21.41
N GLN A 140 -0.58 -20.00 -21.96
CA GLN A 140 -1.35 -21.24 -22.11
C GLN A 140 -0.79 -22.40 -21.29
N GLU A 141 0.20 -22.15 -20.43
CA GLU A 141 0.80 -23.19 -19.61
C GLU A 141 -0.23 -23.76 -18.63
N ASN A 142 -0.23 -25.08 -18.47
CA ASN A 142 -1.13 -25.74 -17.54
C ASN A 142 -0.56 -25.63 -16.13
N LEU A 143 -1.40 -25.33 -15.14
CA LEU A 143 -0.98 -25.26 -13.74
C LEU A 143 -0.29 -26.55 -13.27
N ALA A 144 -0.74 -27.71 -13.76
CA ALA A 144 -0.20 -29.02 -13.41
C ALA A 144 1.21 -29.29 -13.98
N THR A 145 1.68 -28.49 -14.94
CA THR A 145 3.01 -28.64 -15.56
C THR A 145 4.00 -27.57 -15.13
N LEU A 146 3.58 -26.62 -14.29
CA LEU A 146 4.44 -25.56 -13.78
C LEU A 146 5.46 -26.12 -12.79
N ASP A 147 6.73 -25.76 -13.00
CA ASP A 147 7.76 -25.94 -12.00
C ASP A 147 7.60 -24.86 -10.91
N LEU A 148 7.30 -25.29 -9.68
CA LEU A 148 7.16 -24.40 -8.54
C LEU A 148 8.46 -23.64 -8.24
N GLU A 149 9.63 -24.18 -8.57
CA GLU A 149 10.90 -23.47 -8.40
C GLU A 149 11.01 -22.27 -9.36
N ASP A 150 10.60 -22.44 -10.61
CA ASP A 150 10.58 -21.37 -11.62
C ASP A 150 9.58 -20.27 -11.24
N VAL A 151 8.38 -20.67 -10.78
CA VAL A 151 7.38 -19.73 -10.27
C VAL A 151 7.93 -18.94 -9.09
N ASN A 152 8.53 -19.62 -8.11
CA ASN A 152 9.12 -18.96 -6.94
C ASN A 152 10.24 -17.99 -7.33
N TYR A 153 11.09 -18.39 -8.28
CA TYR A 153 12.16 -17.56 -8.81
C TYR A 153 11.60 -16.29 -9.47
N LEU A 154 10.60 -16.43 -10.35
CA LEU A 154 9.99 -15.29 -11.05
C LEU A 154 9.30 -14.34 -10.08
N LEU A 155 8.51 -14.85 -9.13
CA LEU A 155 7.87 -14.03 -8.09
C LEU A 155 8.91 -13.31 -7.21
N SER A 156 10.01 -13.99 -6.84
CA SER A 156 11.10 -13.38 -6.09
C SER A 156 11.81 -12.28 -6.89
N SER A 157 11.93 -12.44 -8.22
CA SER A 157 12.57 -11.44 -9.08
C SER A 157 11.82 -10.11 -9.13
N LEU A 158 10.49 -10.13 -8.91
CA LEU A 158 9.66 -8.91 -8.86
C LEU A 158 10.04 -7.97 -7.71
N LEU A 159 10.63 -8.50 -6.64
CA LEU A 159 11.04 -7.73 -5.46
C LEU A 159 12.26 -6.85 -5.72
N THR A 160 13.02 -7.12 -6.80
CA THR A 160 14.35 -6.54 -7.04
C THR A 160 14.34 -5.01 -7.05
N GLU A 161 13.35 -4.40 -7.70
CA GLU A 161 13.28 -2.94 -7.83
C GLU A 161 13.05 -2.25 -6.48
N ASP A 162 12.09 -2.74 -5.70
CA ASP A 162 11.76 -2.15 -4.39
C ASP A 162 12.91 -2.37 -3.40
N LEU A 163 13.56 -3.54 -3.46
CA LEU A 163 14.76 -3.83 -2.67
C LEU A 163 15.94 -2.94 -3.06
N GLU A 164 16.10 -2.61 -4.34
CA GLU A 164 17.14 -1.70 -4.80
C GLU A 164 16.92 -0.28 -4.27
N GLN A 165 15.69 0.23 -4.35
CA GLN A 165 15.33 1.53 -3.79
C GLN A 165 15.61 1.58 -2.27
N LEU A 166 15.25 0.53 -1.54
CA LEU A 166 15.56 0.41 -0.12
C LEU A 166 17.07 0.34 0.14
N ARG A 167 17.82 -0.43 -0.65
CA ARG A 167 19.29 -0.49 -0.55
C ARG A 167 19.95 0.87 -0.72
N VAL A 168 19.54 1.61 -1.75
CA VAL A 168 20.05 2.97 -2.01
C VAL A 168 19.73 3.89 -0.84
N PHE A 169 18.53 3.80 -0.27
CA PHE A 169 18.20 4.57 0.92
C PHE A 169 19.09 4.18 2.12
N LEU A 170 19.22 2.89 2.45
CA LEU A 170 20.00 2.44 3.61
C LEU A 170 21.49 2.79 3.48
N THR A 171 22.04 2.74 2.26
CA THR A 171 23.44 3.17 1.98
C THR A 171 23.66 4.64 2.35
N ASN A 172 22.66 5.48 2.13
CA ASN A 172 22.71 6.90 2.42
C ASN A 172 22.24 7.26 3.84
N ASN A 173 21.81 6.27 4.65
CA ASN A 173 21.33 6.48 6.02
C ASN A 173 21.81 5.34 6.96
N PRO A 174 23.07 5.37 7.41
CA PRO A 174 23.68 4.26 8.16
C PRO A 174 22.97 3.89 9.46
N ASN A 175 22.40 4.88 10.17
CA ASN A 175 21.67 4.64 11.41
C ASN A 175 20.41 3.80 11.20
N ASP A 176 19.69 4.05 10.10
CA ASP A 176 18.50 3.26 9.73
C ASP A 176 18.93 1.89 9.16
N ALA A 177 20.07 1.83 8.47
CA ALA A 177 20.66 0.59 7.96
C ALA A 177 20.93 -0.44 9.07
N GLU A 178 21.48 -0.04 10.21
CA GLU A 178 21.76 -0.96 11.32
C GLU A 178 20.49 -1.66 11.86
N LYS A 179 19.35 -0.97 11.82
CA LYS A 179 18.07 -1.48 12.32
C LYS A 179 17.36 -2.40 11.32
N VAL A 180 17.57 -2.15 10.03
CA VAL A 180 16.81 -2.78 8.94
C VAL A 180 17.60 -3.90 8.23
N SER A 181 18.93 -3.84 8.21
CA SER A 181 19.79 -4.73 7.41
C SER A 181 19.57 -6.24 7.63
N PRO A 182 19.34 -6.74 8.85
CA PRO A 182 19.05 -8.17 9.05
C PRO A 182 17.80 -8.61 8.28
N ASN A 183 16.72 -7.85 8.39
CA ASN A 183 15.45 -8.15 7.71
C ASN A 183 15.56 -7.93 6.19
N PHE A 184 16.28 -6.88 5.77
CA PHE A 184 16.57 -6.65 4.35
C PHE A 184 17.27 -7.85 3.70
N THR A 185 18.30 -8.37 4.37
CA THR A 185 19.05 -9.56 3.93
C THR A 185 18.17 -10.81 3.90
N THR A 186 17.29 -10.97 4.89
CA THR A 186 16.32 -12.07 4.93
C THR A 186 15.39 -12.05 3.72
N ILE A 187 14.85 -10.89 3.32
CA ILE A 187 13.97 -10.80 2.15
C ILE A 187 14.71 -11.24 0.88
N GLN A 188 15.99 -10.88 0.74
CA GLN A 188 16.80 -11.22 -0.43
C GLN A 188 17.14 -12.72 -0.52
N THR A 189 17.40 -13.36 0.63
CA THR A 189 18.04 -14.70 0.66
C THR A 189 17.11 -15.84 1.06
N ALA A 190 16.03 -15.56 1.79
CA ALA A 190 15.09 -16.59 2.21
C ALA A 190 14.38 -17.22 1.00
N LYS A 191 14.19 -18.53 1.04
CA LYS A 191 13.36 -19.25 0.05
C LYS A 191 11.87 -19.17 0.36
N GLY A 192 11.50 -19.19 1.65
CA GLY A 192 10.11 -19.25 2.09
C GLY A 192 9.44 -17.87 2.15
N TRP A 193 8.21 -17.79 1.63
CA TRP A 193 7.42 -16.55 1.59
C TRP A 193 6.98 -16.05 2.97
N ASP A 194 6.69 -16.93 3.94
CA ASP A 194 6.39 -16.53 5.33
C ASP A 194 7.54 -15.74 5.96
N ILE A 195 8.77 -16.21 5.74
CA ILE A 195 9.97 -15.57 6.28
C ILE A 195 10.19 -14.20 5.63
N LYS A 196 10.00 -14.10 4.31
CA LYS A 196 10.05 -12.81 3.59
C LYS A 196 8.98 -11.85 4.09
N MET A 197 7.76 -12.33 4.34
CA MET A 197 6.64 -11.52 4.81
C MET A 197 6.94 -10.94 6.19
N HIS A 198 7.34 -11.78 7.14
CA HIS A 198 7.68 -11.34 8.49
C HIS A 198 8.80 -10.30 8.49
N ALA A 199 9.84 -10.52 7.66
CA ALA A 199 10.93 -9.56 7.51
C ALA A 199 10.41 -8.23 6.92
N ALA A 200 9.57 -8.26 5.89
CA ALA A 200 9.00 -7.05 5.28
C ALA A 200 8.11 -6.27 6.26
N GLU A 201 7.29 -6.97 7.06
CA GLU A 201 6.47 -6.35 8.12
C GLU A 201 7.33 -5.69 9.19
N THR A 202 8.40 -6.34 9.63
CA THR A 202 9.32 -5.76 10.63
C THR A 202 9.98 -4.48 10.11
N ILE A 203 10.33 -4.43 8.82
CA ILE A 203 10.86 -3.22 8.19
C ILE A 203 9.78 -2.13 8.17
N LYS A 204 8.54 -2.48 7.82
CA LYS A 204 7.42 -1.54 7.83
C LYS A 204 7.17 -0.96 9.22
N GLU A 205 7.12 -1.78 10.25
CA GLU A 205 6.93 -1.35 11.65
C GLU A 205 7.99 -0.32 12.04
N TYR A 206 9.27 -0.54 11.68
CA TYR A 206 10.33 0.42 11.91
C TYR A 206 10.06 1.79 11.27
N PHE A 207 9.61 1.82 10.01
CA PHE A 207 9.32 3.08 9.32
C PHE A 207 8.02 3.74 9.83
N THR A 208 7.02 2.96 10.22
CA THR A 208 5.75 3.48 10.76
C THR A 208 5.92 4.02 12.18
N GLU A 209 6.60 3.31 13.09
CA GLU A 209 6.71 3.72 14.49
C GLU A 209 7.68 4.90 14.71
N PHE A 210 8.74 5.00 13.90
CA PHE A 210 9.84 5.93 14.18
C PHE A 210 9.96 7.09 13.20
N LYS A 211 9.29 7.04 12.03
CA LYS A 211 9.55 7.98 10.93
C LYS A 211 8.33 8.51 10.20
N GLU A 212 7.14 7.94 10.40
CA GLU A 212 5.92 8.52 9.85
C GLU A 212 5.52 9.72 10.73
N PRO A 213 5.57 10.96 10.22
CA PRO A 213 5.01 12.08 10.96
C PRO A 213 3.54 11.77 11.18
N ASN A 214 3.13 11.73 12.43
CA ASN A 214 1.77 11.41 12.83
C ASN A 214 0.89 12.57 12.34
N PHE A 215 0.47 12.50 11.08
CA PHE A 215 -0.07 13.63 10.32
C PHE A 215 -1.27 14.25 11.03
N LEU A 216 -2.08 13.40 11.67
CA LEU A 216 -3.26 13.80 12.44
C LEU A 216 -2.90 14.44 13.79
N GLY A 217 -1.79 14.01 14.42
CA GLY A 217 -1.23 14.64 15.62
C GLY A 217 -0.61 16.00 15.34
N ASP A 218 0.08 16.14 14.21
CA ASP A 218 0.71 17.40 13.78
C ASP A 218 -0.29 18.41 13.21
N PHE A 219 -1.45 17.95 12.71
CA PHE A 219 -2.56 18.84 12.37
C PHE A 219 -3.06 19.65 13.58
N GLY A 220 -2.96 19.09 14.80
CA GLY A 220 -3.28 19.79 16.04
C GLY A 220 -2.32 20.94 16.38
N ASN A 221 -1.12 20.97 15.79
CA ASN A 221 -0.06 21.95 16.00
C ASN A 221 0.17 22.89 14.79
N LEU A 222 -0.77 22.92 13.82
CA LEU A 222 -0.62 23.66 12.57
C LEU A 222 -0.51 25.19 12.68
N THR A 223 -0.62 25.78 13.87
CA THR A 223 -0.32 27.20 14.05
C THR A 223 1.19 27.52 13.98
N GLY A 224 2.08 26.51 14.07
CA GLY A 224 3.55 26.67 13.95
C GLY A 224 4.22 25.91 12.80
N GLY A 225 3.54 24.94 12.15
CA GLY A 225 4.15 24.01 11.18
C GLY A 225 4.21 24.47 9.71
N LEU A 226 3.51 25.55 9.34
CA LEU A 226 3.55 26.08 7.97
C LEU A 226 4.84 26.82 7.63
N GLU A 227 5.62 27.26 8.63
CA GLU A 227 6.91 27.93 8.42
C GLU A 227 8.07 26.92 8.31
N SER A 228 8.04 25.80 9.02
CA SER A 228 9.05 24.73 8.87
C SER A 228 8.94 24.01 7.52
N LEU A 229 7.74 23.93 6.93
CA LEU A 229 7.54 23.43 5.56
C LEU A 229 8.13 24.35 4.47
N LYS A 230 8.53 25.58 4.80
CA LYS A 230 9.25 26.50 3.90
C LYS A 230 10.76 26.30 3.95
N ASP A 231 11.28 25.56 4.93
CA ASP A 231 12.69 25.16 4.97
C ASP A 231 12.93 24.06 3.93
N SER A 232 13.76 24.35 2.93
CA SER A 232 14.05 23.44 1.83
C SER A 232 14.69 22.13 2.27
N ASN A 233 15.46 22.14 3.35
CA ASN A 233 16.15 20.95 3.85
C ASN A 233 15.17 20.02 4.57
N PHE A 234 14.30 20.59 5.42
CA PHE A 234 13.23 19.84 6.06
C PHE A 234 12.28 19.20 5.03
N LYS A 235 11.92 19.95 3.99
CA LYS A 235 11.09 19.44 2.90
C LYS A 235 11.73 18.26 2.17
N GLN A 236 13.02 18.37 1.82
CA GLN A 236 13.74 17.29 1.14
C GLN A 236 13.85 16.02 2.00
N ASP A 237 14.12 16.16 3.30
CA ASP A 237 14.18 15.02 4.21
C ASP A 237 12.81 14.34 4.34
N VAL A 238 11.73 15.11 4.49
CA VAL A 238 10.36 14.56 4.55
C VAL A 238 10.00 13.85 3.24
N GLU A 239 10.28 14.44 2.08
CA GLU A 239 10.03 13.80 0.77
C GLU A 239 10.79 12.48 0.63
N LYS A 240 12.05 12.44 1.08
CA LYS A 240 12.88 11.22 1.09
C LYS A 240 12.28 10.14 1.99
N TYR A 241 11.82 10.50 3.19
CA TYR A 241 11.22 9.55 4.14
C TYR A 241 9.83 9.05 3.68
N VAL A 242 9.02 9.92 3.09
CA VAL A 242 7.74 9.54 2.47
C VAL A 242 7.97 8.58 1.31
N SER A 243 8.95 8.88 0.45
CA SER A 243 9.31 8.01 -0.67
C SER A 243 9.70 6.62 -0.19
N ILE A 244 10.60 6.51 0.79
CA ILE A 244 11.02 5.18 1.26
C ILE A 244 9.91 4.44 2.00
N THR A 245 9.06 5.14 2.75
CA THR A 245 7.91 4.53 3.41
C THR A 245 6.94 3.94 2.37
N ASN A 246 6.73 4.64 1.25
CA ASN A 246 5.95 4.12 0.12
C ASN A 246 6.61 2.89 -0.52
N THR A 247 7.94 2.90 -0.70
CA THR A 247 8.69 1.72 -1.20
C THR A 247 8.52 0.52 -0.25
N VAL A 248 8.59 0.72 1.06
CA VAL A 248 8.42 -0.35 2.05
C VAL A 248 6.98 -0.87 2.07
N ASN A 249 5.98 0.01 2.00
CA ASN A 249 4.58 -0.39 1.88
C ASN A 249 4.33 -1.18 0.58
N SER A 250 4.90 -0.72 -0.54
CA SER A 250 4.91 -1.43 -1.83
C SER A 250 5.50 -2.83 -1.69
N LEU A 251 6.67 -2.95 -1.06
CA LEU A 251 7.35 -4.22 -0.83
C LEU A 251 6.49 -5.19 -0.01
N VAL A 252 5.87 -4.73 1.08
CA VAL A 252 4.99 -5.56 1.92
C VAL A 252 3.77 -6.06 1.13
N VAL A 253 3.14 -5.19 0.35
CA VAL A 253 2.01 -5.58 -0.49
C VAL A 253 2.44 -6.62 -1.52
N LEU A 254 3.56 -6.39 -2.20
CA LEU A 254 4.08 -7.30 -3.22
C LEU A 254 4.47 -8.67 -2.65
N VAL A 255 5.21 -8.71 -1.54
CA VAL A 255 5.58 -9.96 -0.85
C VAL A 255 4.33 -10.74 -0.45
N SER A 256 3.32 -10.04 0.08
CA SER A 256 2.05 -10.66 0.47
C SER A 256 1.26 -11.20 -0.73
N MET A 257 1.22 -10.47 -1.86
CA MET A 257 0.58 -10.95 -3.08
C MET A 257 1.31 -12.15 -3.67
N CYS A 258 2.64 -12.08 -3.78
CA CYS A 258 3.47 -13.20 -4.26
C CYS A 258 3.33 -14.44 -3.37
N LYS A 259 3.29 -14.27 -2.05
CA LYS A 259 3.02 -15.35 -1.08
C LYS A 259 1.69 -16.04 -1.38
N LYS A 260 0.60 -15.27 -1.41
CA LYS A 260 -0.75 -15.83 -1.65
C LYS A 260 -0.84 -16.49 -3.03
N ILE A 261 -0.25 -15.91 -4.07
CA ILE A 261 -0.19 -16.51 -5.40
C ILE A 261 0.57 -17.85 -5.35
N TYR A 262 1.75 -17.86 -4.75
CA TYR A 262 2.57 -19.08 -4.65
C TYR A 262 1.83 -20.20 -3.90
N GLU A 263 1.24 -19.89 -2.74
CA GLU A 263 0.41 -20.83 -1.97
C GLU A 263 -0.74 -21.39 -2.81
N LYS A 264 -1.41 -20.55 -3.58
CA LYS A 264 -2.54 -20.94 -4.41
C LYS A 264 -2.11 -21.82 -5.59
N ILE A 265 -0.95 -21.55 -6.20
CA ILE A 265 -0.37 -22.42 -7.24
C ILE A 265 0.00 -23.78 -6.63
N GLU A 266 0.63 -23.79 -5.46
CA GLU A 266 1.00 -25.01 -4.75
C GLU A 266 -0.24 -25.86 -4.39
N GLU A 267 -1.32 -25.22 -3.93
CA GLU A 267 -2.62 -25.88 -3.69
C GLU A 267 -3.24 -26.45 -4.96
N ALA A 268 -3.09 -25.78 -6.11
CA ALA A 268 -3.69 -26.20 -7.37
C ALA A 268 -2.87 -27.27 -8.11
N ALA A 269 -1.58 -27.40 -7.80
CA ALA A 269 -0.66 -28.38 -8.40
C ALA A 269 -0.67 -29.74 -7.67
N ASN A 270 -1.17 -29.79 -6.43
CA ASN A 270 -1.31 -30.99 -5.61
C ASN A 270 -2.74 -31.56 -5.62
#